data_AF-G5JR06-F1
#
_entry.id   AF-G5JR06-F1
#
_cell.length_a   1.000
_cell.length_b   1.000
_cell.length_c   1.000
_cell.angle_alpha   90.00
_cell.angle_beta   90.00
_cell.angle_gamma   90.00
#
_symmetry.space_group_name_H-M   'P 1'
#
loop_
_entity.id
_entity.type
_entity.pdbx_description
1 polymer ?
#
loop_
_entity_poly.entity_id
_entity_poly.type
_entity_poly.pdbx_seq_one_letter_code
_entity_poly.pdbx_strand_id
1 'polypeptide(L)'
;MNDNITSGLIGAVVVGFLTLIVAYTDYRRSLDGDSKWRSKLFDAASAPEITLKEVQTLRTALRYDPIKGMQKNTFDWISNIMIYYCDYLGLKYFKRKASLSYQEQEIVRVFIRCLLKNHWEFNASMISSLRIFKNHNNRSKQRDFIRETYEKVDRICKTVESNDEKDLIEKLNEQMMGKN
;
A
#
# COMPACT_ATOMS: atom_id res chain seq x y z
N MET A 1 29.78 -43.72 12.11
CA MET A 1 30.08 -42.50 12.91
C MET A 1 29.97 -41.21 12.10
N ASN A 2 29.95 -41.25 10.76
CA ASN A 2 29.89 -40.06 9.89
C ASN A 2 28.46 -39.51 9.66
N ASP A 3 27.44 -40.37 9.73
CA ASP A 3 26.05 -39.96 9.45
C ASP A 3 25.46 -39.04 10.55
N ASN A 4 25.88 -39.24 11.80
CA ASN A 4 25.43 -38.43 12.94
C ASN A 4 26.07 -37.03 12.94
N ILE A 5 27.34 -36.93 12.50
CA ILE A 5 28.03 -35.63 12.38
C ILE A 5 27.47 -34.85 11.19
N THR A 6 27.22 -35.53 10.07
CA THR A 6 26.66 -34.90 8.85
C THR A 6 25.21 -34.43 9.07
N SER A 7 24.37 -35.24 9.73
CA SER A 7 23.00 -34.84 10.08
C SER A 7 22.95 -33.73 11.14
N GLY A 8 23.86 -33.73 12.12
CA GLY A 8 24.00 -32.64 13.09
C GLY A 8 24.41 -31.31 12.45
N LEU A 9 25.33 -31.35 11.48
CA LEU A 9 25.79 -30.16 10.75
C LEU A 9 24.69 -29.57 9.85
N ILE A 10 23.92 -30.44 9.18
CA ILE A 10 22.76 -30.03 8.37
C ILE A 10 21.68 -29.40 9.25
N GLY A 11 21.40 -30.00 10.42
CA GLY A 11 20.44 -29.46 11.39
C GLY A 11 20.82 -28.06 11.89
N ALA A 12 22.09 -27.85 12.24
CA ALA A 12 22.59 -26.56 12.71
C ALA A 12 22.49 -25.45 11.65
N VAL A 13 22.78 -25.79 10.38
CA VAL A 13 22.65 -24.84 9.25
C VAL A 13 21.19 -24.41 9.05
N VAL A 14 20.25 -25.36 9.07
CA VAL A 14 18.81 -25.05 8.93
C VAL A 14 18.32 -24.17 10.06
N VAL A 15 18.71 -24.46 11.31
CA VAL A 15 18.34 -23.62 12.47
C VAL A 15 18.94 -22.22 12.34
N GLY A 16 20.21 -22.10 11.94
CA GLY A 16 20.85 -20.81 11.69
C GLY A 16 20.14 -19.97 10.62
N PHE A 17 19.72 -20.58 9.52
CA PHE A 17 18.92 -19.92 8.49
C PHE A 17 17.56 -19.46 9.02
N LEU A 18 16.87 -20.27 9.82
CA LEU A 18 15.59 -19.89 10.42
C LEU A 18 15.74 -18.71 11.40
N THR A 19 16.78 -18.73 12.24
CA THR A 19 17.06 -17.65 13.21
C THR A 19 17.35 -16.32 12.50
N LEU A 20 18.13 -16.33 11.41
CA LEU A 20 18.38 -15.12 10.61
C LEU A 20 17.10 -14.53 10.03
N ILE A 21 16.16 -15.38 9.59
CA ILE A 21 14.90 -14.92 9.04
C ILE A 21 13.98 -14.36 10.13
N VAL A 22 13.88 -15.02 11.28
CA VAL A 22 13.11 -14.49 12.43
C VAL A 22 13.68 -13.14 12.87
N ALA A 23 15.00 -13.03 13.03
CA ALA A 23 15.67 -11.79 13.35
C ALA A 23 15.40 -10.68 12.32
N TYR A 24 15.40 -11.03 11.02
CA TYR A 24 15.07 -10.07 9.95
C TYR A 24 13.61 -9.60 10.02
N THR A 25 12.67 -10.51 10.32
CA THR A 25 11.25 -10.13 10.47
C THR A 25 11.02 -9.26 11.70
N ASP A 26 11.71 -9.55 12.82
CA ASP A 26 11.60 -8.78 14.05
C ASP A 26 12.26 -7.41 13.91
N TYR A 27 13.40 -7.32 13.20
CA TYR A 27 14.02 -6.04 12.86
C TYR A 27 13.08 -5.14 12.04
N ARG A 28 12.40 -5.68 11.03
CA ARG A 28 11.41 -4.90 10.26
C ARG A 28 10.20 -4.49 11.10
N ARG A 29 9.71 -5.38 11.96
CA ARG A 29 8.64 -5.04 12.92
C ARG A 29 9.06 -3.93 13.86
N SER A 30 10.33 -3.92 14.28
CA SER A 30 10.90 -2.81 15.07
C SER A 30 10.83 -1.53 14.27
N LEU A 31 11.31 -1.49 13.02
CA LEU A 31 11.24 -0.29 12.17
C LEU A 31 9.80 0.22 11.97
N ASP A 32 8.84 -0.68 11.79
CA ASP A 32 7.41 -0.34 11.72
C ASP A 32 6.89 0.22 13.06
N GLY A 33 7.30 -0.38 14.17
CA GLY A 33 6.96 0.03 15.54
C GLY A 33 7.57 1.38 15.95
N ASP A 34 8.80 1.63 15.54
CA ASP A 34 9.56 2.83 15.87
C ASP A 34 9.03 4.06 15.12
N SER A 35 8.69 3.90 13.84
CA SER A 35 8.13 4.98 13.02
C SER A 35 6.62 5.24 13.27
N LYS A 36 5.90 4.24 13.82
CA LYS A 36 4.46 4.26 14.13
C LYS A 36 3.57 4.64 12.94
N TRP A 37 4.06 4.54 11.71
CA TRP A 37 3.35 4.99 10.51
C TRP A 37 2.00 4.29 10.34
N ARG A 38 1.91 3.01 10.72
CA ARG A 38 0.65 2.25 10.74
C ARG A 38 -0.40 2.85 11.65
N SER A 39 -0.01 3.16 12.89
CA SER A 39 -0.93 3.74 13.87
C SER A 39 -1.45 5.06 13.33
N LYS A 40 -0.54 5.91 12.82
CA LYS A 40 -0.89 7.20 12.21
C LYS A 40 -1.86 7.05 11.03
N LEU A 41 -1.64 6.07 10.15
CA LEU A 41 -2.57 5.77 9.05
C LEU A 41 -3.91 5.23 9.55
N PHE A 42 -3.91 4.35 10.56
CA PHE A 42 -5.15 3.83 11.13
C PHE A 42 -5.98 4.94 11.78
N ASP A 43 -5.33 5.82 12.55
CA ASP A 43 -5.93 7.02 13.15
C ASP A 43 -6.48 7.95 12.06
N ALA A 44 -5.71 8.21 11.00
CA ALA A 44 -6.16 9.01 9.86
C ALA A 44 -7.38 8.41 9.16
N ALA A 45 -7.39 7.10 8.90
CA ALA A 45 -8.51 6.43 8.24
C ALA A 45 -9.78 6.29 9.11
N SER A 46 -9.64 6.44 10.43
CA SER A 46 -10.72 6.35 11.42
C SER A 46 -11.20 7.72 11.91
N ALA A 47 -10.51 8.80 11.54
CA ALA A 47 -10.93 10.16 11.87
C ALA A 47 -12.35 10.44 11.38
N PRO A 48 -13.20 11.19 12.11
CA PRO A 48 -14.57 11.49 11.67
C PRO A 48 -14.58 12.31 10.37
N GLU A 49 -13.61 13.19 10.19
CA GLU A 49 -13.40 14.00 8.99
C GLU A 49 -11.95 13.83 8.51
N ILE A 50 -11.76 13.74 7.19
CA ILE A 50 -10.43 13.75 6.57
C ILE A 50 -10.11 15.18 6.15
N THR A 51 -9.03 15.73 6.70
CA THR A 51 -8.51 17.04 6.35
C THR A 51 -7.22 16.92 5.53
N LEU A 52 -6.66 18.07 5.12
CA LEU A 52 -5.35 18.10 4.46
C LEU A 52 -4.26 17.43 5.32
N LYS A 53 -4.39 17.39 6.65
CA LYS A 53 -3.46 16.70 7.55
C LYS A 53 -3.43 15.19 7.26
N GLU A 54 -4.60 14.55 7.13
CA GLU A 54 -4.70 13.13 6.83
C GLU A 54 -4.24 12.83 5.40
N VAL A 55 -4.49 13.74 4.45
CA VAL A 55 -3.91 13.67 3.08
C VAL A 55 -2.39 13.67 3.13
N GLN A 56 -1.77 14.57 3.91
CA GLN A 56 -0.31 14.61 4.04
C GLN A 56 0.25 13.39 4.79
N THR A 57 -0.53 12.83 5.72
CA THR A 57 -0.18 11.57 6.40
C THR A 57 -0.14 10.42 5.38
N LEU A 58 -1.12 10.32 4.49
CA LEU A 58 -1.11 9.38 3.37
C LEU A 58 0.08 9.65 2.43
N ARG A 59 0.30 10.91 2.03
CA ARG A 59 1.39 11.29 1.10
C ARG A 59 2.78 10.93 1.63
N THR A 60 3.00 11.09 2.94
CA THR A 60 4.26 10.77 3.63
C THR A 60 4.52 9.27 3.70
N ALA A 61 3.47 8.44 3.67
CA ALA A 61 3.60 6.98 3.65
C ALA A 61 3.92 6.42 2.25
N LEU A 62 3.88 7.27 1.20
CA LEU A 62 4.14 6.91 -0.19
C LEU A 62 5.58 7.28 -0.58
N ARG A 63 6.02 6.81 -1.74
CA ARG A 63 7.33 7.19 -2.31
C ARG A 63 7.37 8.70 -2.62
N TYR A 64 8.58 9.26 -2.64
CA TYR A 64 8.79 10.63 -3.09
C TYR A 64 8.35 10.78 -4.55
N ASP A 65 8.86 9.91 -5.43
CA ASP A 65 8.56 9.92 -6.86
C ASP A 65 7.74 8.70 -7.33
N PRO A 66 6.86 8.88 -8.32
CA PRO A 66 6.15 7.80 -9.01
C PRO A 66 7.10 6.82 -9.73
N ILE A 67 6.74 5.54 -9.75
CA ILE A 67 7.49 4.49 -10.48
C ILE A 67 7.06 4.47 -11.94
N LYS A 68 8.02 4.40 -12.88
CA LYS A 68 7.77 4.22 -14.31
C LYS A 68 7.73 2.73 -14.69
N GLY A 69 7.03 2.38 -15.77
CA GLY A 69 7.04 1.01 -16.33
C GLY A 69 6.34 -0.04 -15.46
N MET A 70 5.42 0.38 -14.59
CA MET A 70 4.66 -0.49 -13.71
C MET A 70 3.56 -1.26 -14.47
N GLN A 71 3.12 -2.39 -13.91
CA GLN A 71 1.99 -3.15 -14.46
C GLN A 71 0.68 -2.75 -13.78
N LYS A 72 -0.43 -2.67 -14.55
CA LYS A 72 -1.77 -2.44 -14.00
C LYS A 72 -2.12 -3.44 -12.90
N ASN A 73 -2.88 -2.99 -11.89
CA ASN A 73 -3.28 -3.76 -10.71
C ASN A 73 -2.11 -4.22 -9.81
N THR A 74 -0.94 -3.61 -9.92
CA THR A 74 0.14 -3.79 -8.93
C THR A 74 0.08 -2.73 -7.84
N PHE A 75 0.71 -3.01 -6.70
CA PHE A 75 0.81 -2.03 -5.62
C PHE A 75 1.51 -0.75 -6.07
N ASP A 76 2.57 -0.88 -6.88
CA ASP A 76 3.23 0.26 -7.50
C ASP A 76 2.19 1.09 -8.26
N TRP A 77 1.39 0.47 -9.14
CA TRP A 77 0.40 1.16 -9.98
C TRP A 77 -0.60 1.98 -9.17
N ILE A 78 -1.22 1.40 -8.15
CA ILE A 78 -2.16 2.15 -7.31
C ILE A 78 -1.43 3.21 -6.48
N SER A 79 -0.19 2.97 -6.04
CA SER A 79 0.57 3.95 -5.26
C SER A 79 0.88 5.21 -6.04
N ASN A 80 1.12 5.11 -7.35
CA ASN A 80 1.25 6.30 -8.20
C ASN A 80 -0.07 7.09 -8.28
N ILE A 81 -1.21 6.40 -8.43
CA ILE A 81 -2.54 7.06 -8.39
C ILE A 81 -2.71 7.81 -7.05
N MET A 82 -2.35 7.17 -5.93
CA MET A 82 -2.41 7.79 -4.61
C MET A 82 -1.52 9.05 -4.52
N ILE A 83 -0.30 9.00 -5.04
CA ILE A 83 0.64 10.13 -5.05
C ILE A 83 0.02 11.32 -5.79
N TYR A 84 -0.40 11.12 -7.04
CA TYR A 84 -0.96 12.20 -7.85
C TYR A 84 -2.25 12.77 -7.24
N TYR A 85 -3.09 11.93 -6.66
CA TYR A 85 -4.31 12.39 -6.01
C TYR A 85 -4.02 13.22 -4.75
N CYS A 86 -3.07 12.80 -3.92
CA CYS A 86 -2.64 13.59 -2.76
C CYS A 86 -2.06 14.94 -3.16
N ASP A 87 -1.24 14.98 -4.22
CA ASP A 87 -0.63 16.21 -4.73
C ASP A 87 -1.71 17.16 -5.30
N TYR A 88 -2.72 16.62 -6.00
CA TYR A 88 -3.89 17.38 -6.46
C TYR A 88 -4.66 18.01 -5.30
N LEU A 89 -5.01 17.22 -4.26
CA LEU A 89 -5.71 17.73 -3.08
C LEU A 89 -4.87 18.78 -2.34
N GLY A 90 -3.56 18.55 -2.25
CA GLY A 90 -2.59 19.52 -1.74
C GLY A 90 -2.71 20.86 -2.46
N LEU A 91 -2.62 20.87 -3.79
CA LEU A 91 -2.73 22.10 -4.57
C LEU A 91 -4.11 22.77 -4.47
N LYS A 92 -5.18 21.97 -4.49
CA LYS A 92 -6.58 22.45 -4.45
C LYS A 92 -6.89 23.15 -3.12
N TYR A 93 -6.45 22.58 -2.01
CA TYR A 93 -6.84 23.03 -0.65
C TYR A 93 -5.76 23.80 0.11
N PHE A 94 -4.50 23.84 -0.35
CA PHE A 94 -3.46 24.60 0.35
C PHE A 94 -3.74 26.10 0.43
N LYS A 95 -4.34 26.69 -0.62
CA LYS A 95 -4.68 28.13 -0.67
C LYS A 95 -6.14 28.43 -0.32
N ARG A 96 -7.03 27.47 -0.55
CA ARG A 96 -8.47 27.61 -0.33
C ARG A 96 -8.74 27.03 1.06
N LYS A 97 -9.08 27.87 2.05
CA LYS A 97 -9.49 27.42 3.40
C LYS A 97 -10.85 26.68 3.35
N ALA A 98 -10.97 25.68 2.50
CA ALA A 98 -12.15 24.86 2.28
C ALA A 98 -11.87 23.45 2.80
N SER A 99 -12.92 22.76 3.24
CA SER A 99 -12.87 21.34 3.58
C SER A 99 -12.90 20.48 2.33
N LEU A 100 -12.34 19.27 2.44
CA LEU A 100 -12.46 18.24 1.41
C LEU A 100 -13.93 17.84 1.26
N SER A 101 -14.35 17.57 0.02
CA SER A 101 -15.66 16.99 -0.27
C SER A 101 -15.77 15.60 0.38
N TYR A 102 -16.99 15.16 0.69
CA TYR A 102 -17.22 13.82 1.24
C TYR A 102 -16.56 12.73 0.38
N GLN A 103 -16.64 12.86 -0.94
CA GLN A 103 -16.07 11.93 -1.91
C GLN A 103 -14.54 11.90 -1.82
N GLU A 104 -13.88 13.06 -1.73
CA GLU A 104 -12.43 13.15 -1.56
C GLU A 104 -11.98 12.52 -0.24
N GLN A 105 -12.72 12.77 0.84
CA GLN A 105 -12.46 12.15 2.13
C GLN A 105 -12.55 10.61 2.04
N GLU A 106 -13.59 10.08 1.38
CA GLU A 106 -13.75 8.63 1.22
C GLU A 106 -12.69 8.00 0.31
N ILE A 107 -12.25 8.69 -0.74
CA ILE A 107 -11.14 8.22 -1.59
C ILE A 107 -9.85 8.11 -0.77
N VAL A 108 -9.53 9.13 0.03
CA VAL A 108 -8.36 9.10 0.94
C VAL A 108 -8.47 7.94 1.94
N ARG A 109 -9.64 7.70 2.55
CA ARG A 109 -9.84 6.54 3.44
C ARG A 109 -9.60 5.21 2.72
N VAL A 110 -10.09 5.06 1.50
CA VAL A 110 -9.91 3.84 0.70
C VAL A 110 -8.42 3.62 0.40
N PHE A 111 -7.69 4.67 0.03
CA PHE A 111 -6.24 4.58 -0.19
C PHE A 111 -5.46 4.23 1.06
N ILE A 112 -5.76 4.83 2.21
CA ILE A 112 -5.10 4.49 3.47
C ILE A 112 -5.37 3.03 3.84
N ARG A 113 -6.62 2.56 3.71
CA ARG A 113 -6.98 1.15 3.96
C ARG A 113 -6.25 0.19 3.01
N CYS A 114 -6.03 0.60 1.76
CA CYS A 114 -5.23 -0.15 0.80
C CYS A 114 -3.76 -0.28 1.23
N LEU A 115 -3.12 0.80 1.72
CA LEU A 115 -1.76 0.73 2.27
C LEU A 115 -1.67 -0.23 3.47
N LEU A 116 -2.62 -0.11 4.41
CA LEU A 116 -2.67 -0.97 5.60
C LEU A 116 -2.85 -2.45 5.23
N LYS A 117 -3.77 -2.74 4.29
CA LYS A 117 -4.02 -4.10 3.79
C LYS A 117 -2.82 -4.66 3.03
N ASN A 118 -2.21 -3.88 2.13
CA ASN A 118 -1.05 -4.34 1.36
C ASN A 118 0.10 -4.77 2.27
N HIS A 119 0.40 -3.99 3.31
CA HIS A 119 1.46 -4.40 4.23
C HIS A 119 1.05 -5.58 5.11
N TRP A 120 -0.20 -5.67 5.57
CA TRP A 120 -0.67 -6.89 6.24
C TRP A 120 -0.49 -8.14 5.37
N GLU A 121 -0.92 -8.09 4.10
CA GLU A 121 -0.77 -9.21 3.17
C GLU A 121 0.70 -9.50 2.84
N PHE A 122 1.55 -8.47 2.72
CA PHE A 122 2.99 -8.64 2.53
C PHE A 122 3.66 -9.31 3.73
N ASN A 123 3.35 -8.88 4.95
CA ASN A 123 3.89 -9.49 6.17
C ASN A 123 3.35 -10.90 6.41
N ALA A 124 2.05 -11.12 6.23
CA ALA A 124 1.44 -12.45 6.33
C ALA A 124 2.02 -13.40 5.26
N SER A 125 2.25 -12.92 4.04
CA SER A 125 2.83 -13.71 2.97
C SER A 125 4.29 -14.10 3.25
N MET A 126 5.09 -13.21 3.86
CA MET A 126 6.46 -13.52 4.27
C MET A 126 6.50 -14.63 5.33
N ILE A 127 5.65 -14.55 6.36
CA ILE A 127 5.51 -15.61 7.37
C ILE A 127 5.00 -16.92 6.72
N SER A 128 4.08 -16.84 5.76
CA SER A 128 3.59 -18.02 5.04
C SER A 128 4.64 -18.63 4.10
N SER A 129 5.55 -17.83 3.55
CA SER A 129 6.62 -18.30 2.65
C SER A 129 7.71 -19.07 3.38
N LEU A 130 7.81 -18.90 4.70
CA LEU A 130 8.62 -19.74 5.60
C LEU A 130 7.99 -21.12 5.85
N ARG A 131 6.69 -21.25 5.59
CA ARG A 131 5.91 -22.48 5.76
C ARG A 131 5.89 -23.33 4.48
N ILE A 132 7.05 -23.67 3.91
CA ILE A 132 7.32 -24.78 2.96
C ILE A 132 6.50 -24.83 1.64
N PHE A 133 5.44 -24.06 1.45
CA PHE A 133 4.64 -23.99 0.24
C PHE A 133 4.65 -22.57 -0.29
N LYS A 134 5.36 -22.35 -1.40
CA LYS A 134 5.20 -21.14 -2.24
C LYS A 134 3.75 -21.10 -2.72
N ASN A 135 2.89 -20.39 -1.99
CA ASN A 135 1.51 -20.26 -2.39
C ASN A 135 1.42 -19.17 -3.49
N HIS A 136 1.29 -19.62 -4.73
CA HIS A 136 1.15 -18.75 -5.92
C HIS A 136 -0.06 -17.79 -5.79
N ASN A 137 -1.01 -18.13 -4.91
CA ASN A 137 -2.23 -17.37 -4.58
C ASN A 137 -2.00 -15.98 -3.98
N ASN A 138 -0.83 -15.69 -3.38
CA ASN A 138 -0.62 -14.38 -2.75
C ASN A 138 -0.45 -13.25 -3.78
N ARG A 139 0.15 -13.53 -4.95
CA ARG A 139 0.29 -12.52 -6.03
C ARG A 139 -1.03 -12.25 -6.74
N SER A 140 -1.87 -13.26 -6.96
CA SER A 140 -3.21 -13.06 -7.54
C SER A 140 -4.10 -12.30 -6.56
N LYS A 141 -4.11 -12.68 -5.28
CA LYS A 141 -4.86 -11.98 -4.23
C LYS A 141 -4.43 -10.51 -4.07
N GLN A 142 -3.13 -10.23 -4.16
CA GLN A 142 -2.64 -8.85 -4.19
C GLN A 142 -3.23 -8.08 -5.37
N ARG A 143 -3.20 -8.65 -6.58
CA ARG A 143 -3.80 -8.00 -7.74
C ARG A 143 -5.30 -7.79 -7.59
N ASP A 144 -6.00 -8.73 -6.95
CA ASP A 144 -7.45 -8.64 -6.75
C ASP A 144 -7.82 -7.48 -5.83
N PHE A 145 -7.21 -7.33 -4.65
CA PHE A 145 -7.57 -6.22 -3.76
C PHE A 145 -7.12 -4.86 -4.31
N ILE A 146 -6.02 -4.81 -5.06
CA ILE A 146 -5.55 -3.59 -5.71
C ILE A 146 -6.54 -3.15 -6.77
N ARG A 147 -7.03 -4.10 -7.59
CA ARG A 147 -8.11 -3.85 -8.55
C ARG A 147 -9.39 -3.38 -7.84
N GLU A 148 -9.82 -4.07 -6.78
CA GLU A 148 -11.00 -3.68 -5.98
C GLU A 148 -10.88 -2.26 -5.42
N THR A 149 -9.67 -1.88 -4.97
CA THR A 149 -9.37 -0.52 -4.48
C THR A 149 -9.62 0.50 -5.58
N TYR A 150 -9.06 0.26 -6.77
CA TYR A 150 -9.25 1.14 -7.93
C TYR A 150 -10.72 1.25 -8.32
N GLU A 151 -11.42 0.11 -8.47
CA GLU A 151 -12.85 0.09 -8.84
C GLU A 151 -13.74 0.79 -7.80
N LYS A 152 -13.37 0.74 -6.51
CA LYS A 152 -14.09 1.49 -5.47
C LYS A 152 -13.86 2.99 -5.63
N VAL A 153 -12.63 3.41 -5.86
CA VAL A 153 -12.28 4.83 -6.08
C VAL A 153 -12.95 5.38 -7.34
N ASP A 154 -12.89 4.63 -8.44
CA ASP A 154 -13.56 4.97 -9.70
C ASP A 154 -15.08 5.14 -9.52
N ARG A 155 -15.72 4.23 -8.76
CA ARG A 155 -17.14 4.36 -8.41
C ARG A 155 -17.43 5.62 -7.60
N ILE A 156 -16.60 5.97 -6.61
CA ILE A 156 -16.78 7.20 -5.83
C ILE A 156 -16.67 8.43 -6.75
N CYS A 157 -15.67 8.46 -7.64
CA CYS A 157 -15.50 9.56 -8.60
C CYS A 157 -16.70 9.71 -9.54
N LYS A 158 -17.32 8.60 -9.96
CA LYS A 158 -18.52 8.62 -10.81
C LYS A 158 -19.77 9.17 -10.11
N THR A 159 -19.78 9.24 -8.78
CA THR A 159 -20.86 9.86 -8.01
C THR A 159 -20.68 11.36 -7.81
N VAL A 160 -19.58 11.94 -8.29
CA VAL A 160 -19.32 13.38 -8.24
C VAL A 160 -20.08 14.07 -9.38
N GLU A 161 -20.90 15.06 -9.06
CA GLU A 161 -21.67 15.83 -10.05
C GLU A 161 -20.78 16.75 -10.93
N SER A 162 -19.57 17.05 -10.47
CA SER A 162 -18.60 17.88 -11.21
C SER A 162 -17.70 17.02 -12.13
N ASN A 163 -17.59 17.41 -13.40
CA ASN A 163 -16.77 16.71 -14.41
C ASN A 163 -15.25 16.67 -14.08
N ASP A 164 -14.73 17.58 -13.24
CA ASP A 164 -13.28 17.76 -13.05
C ASP A 164 -12.60 16.61 -12.30
N GLU A 165 -13.24 16.03 -11.28
CA GLU A 165 -12.66 14.93 -10.47
C GLU A 165 -12.76 13.56 -11.16
N LYS A 166 -13.87 13.31 -11.85
CA LYS A 166 -14.09 12.08 -12.62
C LYS A 166 -13.02 11.91 -13.70
N ASP A 167 -12.70 13.00 -14.38
CA ASP A 167 -11.73 13.04 -15.45
C ASP A 167 -10.28 12.93 -14.92
N LEU A 168 -10.00 13.36 -13.68
CA LEU A 168 -8.66 13.36 -13.11
C LEU A 168 -8.07 11.94 -12.95
N ILE A 169 -8.76 11.02 -12.26
CA ILE A 169 -8.21 9.68 -12.00
C ILE A 169 -8.12 8.86 -13.29
N GLU A 170 -9.09 9.03 -14.19
CA GLU A 170 -9.07 8.37 -15.50
C GLU A 170 -7.92 8.90 -16.36
N LYS A 171 -7.75 10.22 -16.49
CA LYS A 171 -6.62 10.85 -17.20
C LYS A 171 -5.27 10.46 -16.60
N LEU A 172 -5.14 10.46 -15.28
CA LEU A 172 -3.92 10.03 -14.60
C LEU A 172 -3.60 8.58 -14.95
N ASN A 173 -4.60 7.70 -14.88
CA ASN A 173 -4.42 6.30 -15.24
C ASN A 173 -4.02 6.14 -16.72
N GLU A 174 -4.63 6.87 -17.64
CA GLU A 174 -4.25 6.84 -19.07
C GLU A 174 -2.83 7.35 -19.33
N GLN A 175 -2.44 8.46 -18.70
CA GLN A 175 -1.08 9.01 -18.78
C GLN A 175 -0.04 8.04 -18.25
N MET A 176 -0.32 7.38 -17.12
CA MET A 176 0.61 6.42 -16.50
C MET A 176 0.72 5.11 -17.29
N MET A 177 -0.37 4.66 -17.91
CA MET A 177 -0.40 3.40 -18.64
C MET A 177 0.10 3.54 -20.08
N GLY A 178 0.41 4.76 -20.54
CA GLY A 178 0.97 5.01 -21.86
C GLY A 178 0.03 4.58 -22.98
N LYS A 179 -1.02 5.37 -23.24
CA LYS A 179 -1.60 5.37 -24.58
C LYS A 179 -0.69 6.20 -25.49
N ASN A 180 -0.02 5.52 -26.44
CA ASN A 180 0.35 6.13 -27.71
C ASN A 180 -0.92 6.54 -28.46
#